data_AF-A0A3D1YN27-F1
#
_entry.id   AF-A0A3D1YN27-F1
#
_cell.length_a   1.000
_cell.length_b   1.000
_cell.length_c   1.000
_cell.angle_alpha   90.00
_cell.angle_beta   90.00
_cell.angle_gamma   90.00
#
_symmetry.space_group_name_H-M   'P 1'
#
loop_
_entity.id
_entity.type
_entity.pdbx_description
1 polymer ?
#
loop_
_entity_poly.entity_id
_entity_poly.type
_entity_poly.pdbx_seq_one_letter_code
_entity_poly.pdbx_strand_id
1 'polypeptide(L)'
;MADNPILDRVSGFAAQPVTRQVSLLVGFAASIALAVGLVNWATSPSYQSVYGPMTPSDNAEAIAILQTNGIEYRLEQGTGLLEVPFDEVFQARMVLASEGFPKDGSGIGFESLYLQQEMGISSFMEEARYHRAVEAELVRTITALDSVAAARVHLAISRQTAFLRRGNEPSASVMLNLRGGVRLSDRQLSGIIHLVASSIPNLDASRVSVVDGAGKLLSSQGQDSDFGYTAEQFRLAEQFEGSLNDRIIGILEPILGVGAVQAQVTADMDFTRTESTNEIFDPNVALRSEQTSEDISNNAVVAGPPGGLVPNPPQPALAQQNQPQQPVDDAPDRESRQETRNYEVNKTIQYVRSVPGAVNKLSVAVVVDYKIDENGESVPLDAALLEQVNALVREAVGFNAARGDTVQIINSPFIVPAPMEPLPEPGLLEQPWIWDLGKGLLAALGVLALIFTVLRPMVRYSTSYAPPAIAAGGNANAALQGPDQEGASNQEINALTAPPPELPPVAPKPNYQQSLAMARNSANEQPVRAAYVVKNWIASDG
;
A
#
# COMPACT_ATOMS: atom_id res chain seq x y z
N MET A 1 50.75 -1.48 -73.66
CA MET A 1 49.56 -0.65 -73.40
C MET A 1 48.53 -1.57 -72.81
N ALA A 2 48.20 -1.37 -71.53
CA ALA A 2 47.35 -2.26 -70.77
C ALA A 2 45.90 -2.02 -71.15
N ASP A 3 45.24 -3.05 -71.67
CA ASP A 3 43.80 -3.08 -71.91
C ASP A 3 43.08 -2.92 -70.58
N ASN A 4 42.46 -1.77 -70.40
CA ASN A 4 41.76 -1.41 -69.18
C ASN A 4 40.28 -1.78 -69.38
N PRO A 5 39.79 -2.90 -68.81
CA PRO A 5 38.45 -3.45 -69.10
C PRO A 5 37.29 -2.56 -68.60
N ILE A 6 37.61 -1.46 -67.92
CA ILE A 6 36.67 -0.46 -67.41
C ILE A 6 36.27 0.52 -68.52
N LEU A 7 37.20 0.90 -69.40
CA LEU A 7 36.94 1.86 -70.48
C LEU A 7 36.03 1.29 -71.56
N ASP A 8 36.11 -0.01 -71.84
CA ASP A 8 35.26 -0.71 -72.83
C ASP A 8 33.84 -1.04 -72.32
N ARG A 9 33.66 -1.08 -70.99
CA ARG A 9 32.31 -1.22 -70.40
C ARG A 9 31.51 0.07 -70.43
N VAL A 10 32.19 1.22 -70.51
CA VAL A 10 31.55 2.54 -70.57
C VAL A 10 31.17 2.91 -72.01
N SER A 11 31.92 2.44 -73.02
CA SER A 11 31.65 2.68 -74.44
C SER A 11 30.45 1.86 -74.97
N GLY A 12 30.21 0.65 -74.45
CA GLY A 12 29.04 -0.17 -74.79
C GLY A 12 27.70 0.35 -74.26
N PHE A 13 27.72 1.32 -73.34
CA PHE A 13 26.52 1.92 -72.75
C PHE A 13 25.90 3.00 -73.67
N ALA A 14 26.68 3.57 -74.59
CA ALA A 14 26.25 4.64 -75.50
C ALA A 14 25.63 4.12 -76.83
N ALA A 15 25.67 2.81 -77.10
CA ALA A 15 25.16 2.19 -78.33
C ALA A 15 23.83 1.42 -78.17
N GLN A 16 23.16 1.54 -77.01
CA GLN A 16 21.86 0.92 -76.73
C GLN A 16 20.71 1.89 -77.10
N PRO A 17 19.51 1.40 -77.48
CA PRO A 17 18.36 2.26 -77.71
C PRO A 17 18.02 3.05 -76.43
N VAL A 18 17.77 4.36 -76.57
CA VAL A 18 17.57 5.32 -75.45
C VAL A 18 16.51 4.82 -74.44
N THR A 19 15.48 4.12 -74.90
CA THR A 19 14.43 3.53 -74.05
C THR A 19 14.93 2.45 -73.09
N ARG A 20 15.96 1.69 -73.48
CA ARG A 20 16.55 0.62 -72.67
C ARG A 20 17.60 1.14 -71.68
N GLN A 21 18.28 2.22 -72.05
CA GLN A 21 19.18 2.94 -71.14
C GLN A 21 18.39 3.67 -70.04
N VAL A 22 17.25 4.29 -70.40
CA VAL A 22 16.35 4.94 -69.43
C VAL A 22 15.70 3.93 -68.49
N SER A 23 15.24 2.76 -68.96
CA SER A 23 14.65 1.74 -68.08
C SER A 23 15.65 1.12 -67.11
N LEU A 24 16.90 0.93 -67.53
CA LEU A 24 17.99 0.50 -66.63
C LEU A 24 18.29 1.56 -65.56
N LEU A 25 18.35 2.84 -65.94
CA LEU A 25 18.65 3.94 -65.02
C LEU A 25 17.52 4.14 -64.00
N VAL A 26 16.26 4.06 -64.44
CA VAL A 26 15.07 4.14 -63.57
C VAL A 26 15.00 2.95 -62.62
N GLY A 27 15.28 1.73 -63.09
CA GLY A 27 15.30 0.54 -62.23
C GLY A 27 16.38 0.60 -61.15
N PHE A 28 17.56 1.12 -61.49
CA PHE A 28 18.66 1.32 -60.52
C PHE A 28 18.32 2.41 -59.49
N ALA A 29 17.76 3.54 -59.93
CA ALA A 29 17.32 4.61 -59.04
C ALA A 29 16.20 4.14 -58.09
N ALA A 30 15.23 3.37 -58.58
CA ALA A 30 14.16 2.80 -57.76
C ALA A 30 14.68 1.80 -56.72
N SER A 31 15.69 1.00 -57.08
CA SER A 31 16.38 0.08 -56.17
C SER A 31 17.09 0.83 -55.05
N ILE A 32 17.80 1.92 -55.36
CA ILE A 32 18.48 2.74 -54.35
C ILE A 32 17.45 3.40 -53.44
N ALA A 33 16.37 3.95 -54.00
CA ALA A 33 15.30 4.56 -53.22
C ALA A 33 14.64 3.57 -52.26
N LEU A 34 14.39 2.33 -52.70
CA LEU A 34 13.86 1.25 -51.86
C LEU A 34 14.86 0.84 -50.76
N ALA A 35 16.14 0.71 -51.09
CA ALA A 35 17.17 0.35 -50.11
C ALA A 35 17.32 1.44 -49.03
N VAL A 36 17.34 2.71 -49.42
CA VAL A 36 17.38 3.85 -48.48
C VAL A 36 16.11 3.90 -47.64
N GLY A 37 14.94 3.67 -48.23
CA GLY A 37 13.66 3.61 -47.50
C GLY A 37 13.62 2.50 -46.45
N LEU A 38 14.12 1.31 -46.79
CA LEU A 38 14.21 0.16 -45.88
C LEU A 38 15.18 0.41 -44.72
N VAL A 39 16.34 1.02 -45.01
CA VAL A 39 17.32 1.38 -43.98
C VAL A 39 16.73 2.43 -43.04
N ASN A 40 16.09 3.47 -43.58
CA ASN A 40 15.53 4.55 -42.78
C ASN A 40 14.36 4.07 -41.89
N TRP A 41 13.53 3.16 -42.42
CA TRP A 41 12.49 2.50 -41.66
C TRP A 41 13.06 1.60 -40.53
N ALA A 42 14.17 0.90 -40.80
CA ALA A 42 14.84 0.08 -39.79
C ALA A 42 15.61 0.89 -38.75
N THR A 43 16.01 2.14 -39.04
CA THR A 43 16.76 3.02 -38.13
C THR A 43 15.91 4.08 -37.44
N SER A 44 14.58 4.04 -37.57
CA SER A 44 13.72 5.03 -36.92
C SER A 44 13.72 4.81 -35.40
N PRO A 45 14.17 5.80 -34.59
CA PRO A 45 14.21 5.65 -33.13
C PRO A 45 12.80 5.45 -32.58
N SER A 46 12.62 4.45 -31.72
CA SER A 46 11.39 4.32 -30.94
C SER A 46 11.38 5.42 -29.87
N TYR A 47 10.38 6.30 -29.91
CA TYR A 47 10.18 7.30 -28.87
C TYR A 47 9.42 6.67 -27.69
N GLN A 48 9.79 7.06 -26.48
CA GLN A 48 9.13 6.63 -25.26
C GLN A 48 8.92 7.82 -24.34
N SER A 49 7.78 7.81 -23.64
CA SER A 49 7.41 8.84 -22.67
C SER A 49 8.41 8.92 -21.49
N VAL A 50 8.85 10.14 -21.18
CA VAL A 50 9.76 10.43 -20.07
C VAL A 50 9.02 10.45 -18.74
N TYR A 51 7.84 11.05 -18.69
CA TYR A 51 6.94 11.04 -17.53
C TYR A 51 5.49 10.92 -18.01
N GLY A 52 4.58 10.61 -17.07
CA GLY A 52 3.14 10.63 -17.34
C GLY A 52 2.64 12.04 -17.74
N PRO A 53 1.33 12.22 -17.96
CA PRO A 53 0.80 13.52 -18.38
C PRO A 53 1.14 14.61 -17.35
N MET A 54 1.81 15.68 -17.80
CA MET A 54 2.23 16.83 -16.99
C MET A 54 1.43 18.08 -17.37
N THR A 55 1.47 19.12 -16.53
CA THR A 55 0.81 20.38 -16.86
C THR A 55 1.50 21.05 -18.06
N PRO A 56 0.79 21.87 -18.86
CA PRO A 56 1.41 22.58 -20.00
C PRO A 56 2.59 23.48 -19.59
N SER A 57 2.58 24.01 -18.36
CA SER A 57 3.67 24.83 -17.82
C SER A 57 4.91 23.98 -17.53
N ASP A 58 4.71 22.83 -16.88
CA ASP A 58 5.81 21.90 -16.56
C ASP A 58 6.44 21.31 -17.83
N ASN A 59 5.61 21.00 -18.83
CA ASN A 59 6.09 20.56 -20.14
C ASN A 59 6.96 21.62 -20.82
N ALA A 60 6.60 22.90 -20.75
CA ALA A 60 7.38 23.97 -21.38
C ALA A 60 8.78 24.12 -20.74
N GLU A 61 8.86 23.99 -19.42
CA GLU A 61 10.12 24.06 -18.68
C GLU A 61 10.97 22.78 -18.88
N ALA A 62 10.35 21.60 -18.87
CA ALA A 62 11.02 20.35 -19.19
C ALA A 62 11.61 20.35 -20.61
N ILE A 63 10.89 20.89 -21.59
CA ILE A 63 11.39 21.05 -22.97
C ILE A 63 12.63 21.96 -22.99
N ALA A 64 12.63 23.07 -22.28
CA ALA A 64 13.78 23.99 -22.23
C ALA A 64 15.03 23.31 -21.65
N ILE A 65 14.84 22.47 -20.63
CA ILE A 65 15.93 21.70 -20.01
C ILE A 65 16.47 20.63 -20.97
N LEU A 66 15.59 19.87 -21.62
CA LEU A 66 15.99 18.84 -22.60
C LEU A 66 16.73 19.46 -23.79
N GLN A 67 16.26 20.60 -24.31
CA GLN A 67 16.95 21.37 -25.36
C GLN A 67 18.34 21.84 -24.92
N THR A 68 18.46 22.35 -23.70
CA THR A 68 19.74 22.84 -23.14
C THR A 68 20.75 21.70 -23.02
N ASN A 69 20.28 20.48 -22.73
CA ASN A 69 21.11 19.29 -22.60
C ASN A 69 21.29 18.52 -23.93
N GLY A 70 20.76 19.04 -25.03
CA GLY A 70 20.92 18.45 -26.36
C GLY A 70 20.16 17.14 -26.59
N ILE A 71 19.13 16.87 -25.78
CA ILE A 71 18.31 15.66 -25.87
C ILE A 71 17.16 15.92 -26.85
N GLU A 72 16.98 15.04 -27.83
CA GLU A 72 15.87 15.15 -28.77
C GLU A 72 14.54 14.86 -28.06
N TYR A 73 13.53 15.68 -28.34
CA TYR A 73 12.21 15.55 -27.74
C TYR A 73 11.11 15.62 -28.80
N ARG A 74 10.00 14.95 -28.50
CA ARG A 74 8.77 15.01 -29.28
C ARG A 74 7.61 15.22 -28.31
N LEU A 75 6.73 16.16 -28.64
CA LEU A 75 5.48 16.32 -27.91
C LEU A 75 4.37 15.62 -28.69
N GLU A 76 3.77 14.60 -28.08
CA GLU A 76 2.65 13.88 -28.69
C GLU A 76 1.42 14.80 -28.75
N GLN A 77 1.00 15.15 -29.96
CA GLN A 77 -0.16 16.02 -30.19
C GLN A 77 -1.46 15.25 -29.92
N GLY A 78 -1.94 15.31 -28.68
CA GLY A 78 -3.20 14.72 -28.24
C GLY A 78 -3.18 14.41 -26.75
N THR A 79 -2.19 13.63 -26.32
CA THR A 79 -1.98 13.24 -24.91
C THR A 79 -1.18 14.29 -24.14
N GLY A 80 -0.41 15.14 -24.84
CA GLY A 80 0.48 16.12 -24.20
C GLY A 80 1.68 15.47 -23.53
N LEU A 81 2.01 14.23 -23.90
CA LEU A 81 3.15 13.49 -23.37
C LEU A 81 4.45 13.97 -24.01
N LEU A 82 5.47 14.17 -23.17
CA LEU A 82 6.83 14.46 -23.59
C LEU A 82 7.57 13.15 -23.81
N GLU A 83 7.94 12.89 -25.06
CA GLU A 83 8.63 11.68 -25.50
C GLU A 83 10.07 11.99 -25.90
N VAL A 84 10.96 11.04 -25.64
CA VAL A 84 12.39 11.10 -25.97
C VAL A 84 12.78 9.76 -26.62
N PRO A 85 13.80 9.69 -27.49
CA PRO A 85 14.33 8.42 -28.01
C PRO A 85 14.62 7.41 -26.90
N PHE A 86 14.29 6.12 -27.13
CA PHE A 86 14.37 5.03 -26.14
C PHE A 86 15.73 4.92 -25.43
N ASP A 87 16.81 5.19 -26.17
CA ASP A 87 18.20 5.21 -25.70
C ASP A 87 18.51 6.38 -24.76
N GLU A 88 17.84 7.52 -24.91
CA GLU A 88 18.07 8.74 -24.13
C GLU A 88 17.07 8.90 -22.95
N VAL A 89 16.08 8.03 -22.81
CA VAL A 89 15.04 8.12 -21.75
C VAL A 89 15.64 8.23 -20.35
N PHE A 90 16.64 7.41 -20.02
CA PHE A 90 17.26 7.42 -18.68
C PHE A 90 18.04 8.70 -18.42
N GLN A 91 18.75 9.21 -19.43
CA GLN A 91 19.48 10.47 -19.34
C GLN A 91 18.51 11.65 -19.20
N ALA A 92 17.44 11.66 -19.99
CA ALA A 92 16.37 12.66 -19.89
C ALA A 92 15.73 12.67 -18.50
N ARG A 93 15.41 11.49 -17.95
CA ARG A 93 14.89 11.38 -16.57
C ARG A 93 15.88 11.90 -15.54
N MET A 94 17.17 11.57 -15.67
CA MET A 94 18.21 12.03 -14.75
C MET A 94 18.36 13.56 -14.75
N VAL A 95 18.42 14.16 -15.94
CA VAL A 95 18.54 15.62 -16.10
C VAL A 95 17.31 16.33 -15.56
N LEU A 96 16.10 15.86 -15.92
CA LEU A 96 14.87 16.46 -15.43
C LEU A 96 14.70 16.27 -13.92
N ALA A 97 15.09 15.11 -13.37
CA ALA A 97 15.08 14.88 -11.93
C ALA A 97 16.05 15.81 -11.18
N SER A 98 17.20 16.15 -11.79
CA SER A 98 18.15 17.10 -11.19
C SER A 98 17.59 18.53 -11.07
N GLU A 99 16.61 18.86 -11.92
CA GLU A 99 15.86 20.13 -11.92
C GLU A 99 14.54 20.03 -11.14
N GLY A 100 14.30 18.91 -10.45
CA GLY A 100 13.13 18.72 -9.58
C GLY A 100 11.84 18.26 -10.28
N PHE A 101 11.95 17.66 -11.46
CA PHE A 101 10.81 17.01 -12.13
C PHE A 101 10.65 15.53 -11.72
N PRO A 102 9.42 15.00 -11.65
CA PRO A 102 8.15 15.70 -11.88
C PRO A 102 7.79 16.63 -10.72
N LYS A 103 7.31 17.83 -11.05
CA LYS A 103 6.72 18.75 -10.07
C LYS A 103 5.34 18.21 -9.73
N ASP A 104 5.30 17.24 -8.83
CA ASP A 104 4.04 16.63 -8.39
C ASP A 104 3.11 17.76 -7.92
N GLY A 105 1.89 17.81 -8.46
CA GLY A 105 0.89 18.85 -8.22
C GLY A 105 0.31 18.88 -6.81
N SER A 106 1.13 18.66 -5.78
CA SER A 106 0.77 18.78 -4.37
C SER A 106 0.59 20.26 -4.02
N GLY A 107 -0.63 20.77 -4.24
CA GLY A 107 -1.24 21.90 -3.54
C GLY A 107 -0.38 23.15 -3.34
N ILE A 108 -0.80 24.25 -3.94
CA ILE A 108 -0.29 25.61 -3.70
C ILE A 108 -0.09 25.86 -2.18
N GLY A 109 1.17 25.96 -1.73
CA GLY A 109 1.53 26.10 -0.32
C GLY A 109 1.53 27.55 0.19
N PHE A 110 2.30 27.81 1.27
CA PHE A 110 2.53 29.15 1.82
C PHE A 110 3.03 30.18 0.80
N GLU A 111 3.66 29.72 -0.29
CA GLU A 111 4.11 30.55 -1.40
C GLU A 111 3.01 31.39 -2.05
N SER A 112 1.74 30.94 -2.05
CA SER A 112 0.61 31.73 -2.55
C SER A 112 0.24 32.94 -1.71
N LEU A 113 0.58 32.95 -0.42
CA LEU A 113 0.34 34.11 0.43
C LEU A 113 1.16 35.32 -0.03
N TYR A 114 2.31 35.07 -0.67
CA TYR A 114 3.23 36.10 -1.14
C TYR A 114 2.95 36.55 -2.58
N LEU A 115 2.29 35.73 -3.41
CA LEU A 115 2.09 35.98 -4.84
C LEU A 115 0.90 36.91 -5.16
N GLN A 116 -0.08 37.06 -4.26
CA GLN A 116 -1.24 37.95 -4.45
C GLN A 116 -1.42 38.93 -3.28
N GLN A 117 -0.51 39.90 -3.21
CA GLN A 117 -0.68 41.11 -2.39
C GLN A 117 -1.58 42.13 -3.12
N GLU A 118 -2.88 41.86 -3.19
CA GLU A 118 -3.88 42.85 -3.57
C GLU A 118 -4.18 43.74 -2.34
N MET A 119 -4.03 45.06 -2.45
CA MET A 119 -4.37 45.97 -1.35
C MET A 119 -5.89 45.94 -1.08
N GLY A 120 -6.30 45.66 0.15
CA GLY A 120 -7.71 45.71 0.58
C GLY A 120 -8.38 44.37 0.93
N ILE A 121 -7.62 43.30 1.23
CA ILE A 121 -8.21 42.02 1.66
C ILE A 121 -8.89 42.13 3.03
N SER A 122 -10.03 41.43 3.19
CA SER A 122 -10.74 41.29 4.46
C SER A 122 -9.99 40.32 5.39
N SER A 123 -10.06 40.53 6.71
CA SER A 123 -9.49 39.62 7.72
C SER A 123 -10.01 38.18 7.58
N PHE A 124 -11.25 38.00 7.13
CA PHE A 124 -11.81 36.68 6.84
C PHE A 124 -11.07 35.97 5.69
N MET A 125 -10.69 36.73 4.65
CA MET A 125 -9.94 36.18 3.52
C MET A 125 -8.51 35.83 3.90
N GLU A 126 -7.89 36.62 4.79
CA GLU A 126 -6.56 36.33 5.33
C GLU A 126 -6.56 35.03 6.15
N GLU A 127 -7.52 34.86 7.06
CA GLU A 127 -7.70 33.65 7.86
C GLU A 127 -7.98 32.42 6.99
N ALA A 128 -8.87 32.55 5.99
CA ALA A 128 -9.16 31.47 5.04
C ALA A 128 -7.93 31.07 4.19
N ARG A 129 -7.12 32.05 3.77
CA ARG A 129 -5.86 31.79 3.05
C ARG A 129 -4.83 31.10 3.96
N TYR A 130 -4.69 31.56 5.20
CA TYR A 130 -3.81 30.93 6.18
C TYR A 130 -4.18 29.46 6.43
N HIS A 131 -5.46 29.17 6.66
CA HIS A 131 -5.91 27.80 6.87
C HIS A 131 -5.66 26.90 5.66
N ARG A 132 -5.93 27.38 4.45
CA ARG A 132 -5.63 26.64 3.22
C ARG A 132 -4.13 26.38 3.05
N ALA A 133 -3.28 27.34 3.42
CA ALA A 133 -1.83 27.15 3.38
C ALA A 133 -1.36 26.09 4.38
N VAL A 134 -1.91 26.07 5.60
CA VAL A 134 -1.60 25.03 6.60
C VAL A 134 -2.07 23.65 6.14
N GLU A 135 -3.26 23.54 5.54
CA GLU A 135 -3.73 22.28 4.95
C GLU A 135 -2.77 21.77 3.86
N ALA A 136 -2.31 22.64 2.97
CA ALA A 136 -1.38 22.28 1.90
C ALA A 136 -0.01 21.82 2.46
N GLU A 137 0.52 22.50 3.48
CA GLU A 137 1.80 22.15 4.09
C GLU A 137 1.72 20.81 4.85
N LEU A 138 0.60 20.54 5.52
CA LEU A 138 0.34 19.24 6.14
C LEU A 138 0.25 18.14 5.08
N VAL A 139 -0.44 18.38 3.96
CA VAL A 139 -0.50 17.43 2.83
C VAL A 139 0.90 17.13 2.30
N ARG A 140 1.73 18.15 2.10
CA ARG A 140 3.12 17.99 1.64
C ARG A 140 3.95 17.16 2.61
N THR A 141 3.85 17.46 3.90
CA THR A 141 4.61 16.76 4.95
C THR A 141 4.19 15.29 5.08
N ILE A 142 2.88 15.00 5.02
CA ILE A 142 2.36 13.63 5.11
C ILE A 142 2.69 12.83 3.85
N THR A 143 2.64 13.45 2.67
CA THR A 143 2.96 12.80 1.39
C THR A 143 4.47 12.51 1.25
N ALA A 144 5.33 13.22 1.98
CA ALA A 144 6.76 12.93 2.05
C ALA A 144 7.10 11.59 2.75
N LEU A 145 6.13 10.95 3.42
CA LEU A 145 6.31 9.61 4.00
C LEU A 145 6.29 8.54 2.90
N ASP A 146 7.29 7.65 2.89
CA ASP A 146 7.43 6.61 1.86
C ASP A 146 6.17 5.74 1.64
N SER A 147 5.42 5.49 2.71
CA SER A 147 4.21 4.65 2.67
C SER A 147 2.99 5.34 2.04
N VAL A 148 3.02 6.67 1.90
CA VAL A 148 1.90 7.49 1.44
C VAL A 148 2.13 7.87 -0.03
N ALA A 149 1.14 7.59 -0.89
CA ALA A 149 1.15 8.01 -2.29
C ALA A 149 0.51 9.39 -2.47
N ALA A 150 -0.56 9.67 -1.72
CA ALA A 150 -1.19 10.99 -1.68
C ALA A 150 -1.90 11.20 -0.35
N ALA A 151 -2.01 12.44 0.10
CA ALA A 151 -2.79 12.82 1.28
C ALA A 151 -3.76 13.95 0.96
N ARG A 152 -4.88 13.99 1.68
CA ARG A 152 -5.78 15.14 1.75
C ARG A 152 -6.08 15.44 3.20
N VAL A 153 -5.97 16.70 3.59
CA VAL A 153 -6.21 17.16 4.95
C VAL A 153 -7.28 18.24 4.92
N HIS A 154 -8.27 18.11 5.80
CA HIS A 154 -9.28 19.12 6.04
C HIS A 154 -9.26 19.53 7.51
N LEU A 155 -9.20 20.82 7.75
CA LEU A 155 -9.19 21.40 9.09
C LEU A 155 -10.51 22.09 9.38
N ALA A 156 -11.18 21.67 10.45
CA ALA A 156 -12.38 22.31 10.97
C ALA A 156 -12.00 23.17 12.18
N ILE A 157 -11.59 24.41 11.91
CA ILE A 157 -11.17 25.36 12.94
C ILE A 157 -12.37 26.24 13.33
N SER A 158 -12.65 26.33 14.63
CA SER A 158 -13.73 27.18 15.12
C SER A 158 -13.25 28.61 15.37
N ARG A 159 -14.10 29.59 15.02
CA ARG A 159 -13.83 31.00 15.30
C ARG A 159 -13.97 31.27 16.80
N GLN A 160 -12.88 31.70 17.42
CA GLN A 160 -12.92 32.20 18.79
C GLN A 160 -13.56 33.59 18.79
N THR A 161 -14.69 33.74 19.48
CA THR A 161 -15.31 35.05 19.70
C THR A 161 -15.27 35.38 21.19
N ALA A 162 -15.01 36.65 21.53
CA ALA A 162 -14.95 37.11 22.92
C ALA A 162 -16.28 36.94 23.70
N PHE A 163 -17.36 36.56 23.01
CA PHE A 163 -18.70 36.38 23.58
C PHE A 163 -19.05 34.91 23.85
N LEU A 164 -18.23 33.95 23.43
CA LEU A 164 -18.46 32.51 23.67
C LEU A 164 -17.60 32.04 24.85
N ARG A 165 -18.25 31.64 25.95
CA ARG A 165 -17.56 31.14 27.17
C ARG A 165 -16.96 29.75 27.02
N ARG A 166 -17.41 29.00 26.00
CA ARG A 166 -16.84 27.75 25.51
C ARG A 166 -16.87 27.80 23.98
N GLY A 167 -15.71 27.95 23.35
CA GLY A 167 -15.59 27.81 21.90
C GLY A 167 -15.74 26.33 21.51
N ASN A 168 -16.19 26.07 20.28
CA ASN A 168 -16.05 24.71 19.74
C ASN A 168 -14.57 24.46 19.53
N GLU A 169 -14.11 23.29 19.93
CA GLU A 169 -12.71 22.94 19.77
C GLU A 169 -12.46 22.43 18.33
N PRO A 170 -11.27 22.65 17.77
CA PRO A 170 -10.98 22.27 16.39
C PRO A 170 -10.95 20.75 16.20
N SER A 171 -11.21 20.32 14.97
CA SER A 171 -11.06 18.93 14.53
C SER A 171 -10.40 18.84 13.15
N ALA A 172 -9.89 17.66 12.80
CA ALA A 172 -9.25 17.43 11.51
C ALA A 172 -9.64 16.08 10.92
N SER A 173 -9.73 16.01 9.58
CA SER A 173 -9.84 14.75 8.86
C SER A 173 -8.72 14.63 7.84
N VAL A 174 -8.11 13.44 7.81
CA VAL A 174 -6.98 13.10 6.95
C VAL A 174 -7.37 11.88 6.14
N MET A 175 -7.38 12.01 4.82
CA MET A 175 -7.52 10.89 3.90
C MET A 175 -6.17 10.56 3.32
N LEU A 176 -5.74 9.31 3.49
CA LEU A 176 -4.50 8.77 2.97
C LEU A 176 -4.80 7.87 1.79
N ASN A 177 -4.00 8.00 0.74
CA ASN A 177 -3.89 7.00 -0.31
C ASN A 177 -2.53 6.34 -0.17
N LEU A 178 -2.49 5.06 0.18
CA LEU A 178 -1.26 4.32 0.41
C LEU A 178 -0.69 3.78 -0.90
N ARG A 179 0.63 3.56 -0.94
CA ARG A 179 1.25 2.85 -2.07
C ARG A 179 0.77 1.40 -2.11
N GLY A 180 0.66 0.83 -3.32
CA GLY A 180 0.13 -0.53 -3.52
C GLY A 180 0.88 -1.57 -2.67
N GLY A 181 0.12 -2.39 -1.93
CA GLY A 181 0.66 -3.46 -1.08
C GLY A 181 1.28 -2.99 0.25
N VAL A 182 1.33 -1.69 0.52
CA VAL A 182 1.87 -1.14 1.77
C VAL A 182 0.75 -0.91 2.78
N ARG A 183 1.00 -1.26 4.04
CA ARG A 183 0.13 -0.95 5.19
C ARG A 183 0.86 0.02 6.10
N LEU A 184 0.14 0.99 6.64
CA LEU A 184 0.70 1.90 7.63
C LEU A 184 0.89 1.16 8.96
N SER A 185 2.06 1.32 9.59
CA SER A 185 2.27 0.83 10.96
C SER A 185 1.58 1.75 11.98
N ASP A 186 1.24 1.22 13.16
CA ASP A 186 0.61 2.02 14.23
C ASP A 186 1.48 3.20 14.65
N ARG A 187 2.80 3.03 14.66
CA ARG A 187 3.76 4.13 14.93
C ARG A 187 3.68 5.24 13.88
N GLN A 188 3.60 4.89 12.59
CA GLN A 188 3.44 5.87 11.52
C GLN A 188 2.08 6.57 11.62
N LEU A 189 1.02 5.82 11.93
CA LEU A 189 -0.33 6.36 12.09
C LEU A 189 -0.40 7.35 13.25
N SER A 190 0.09 6.98 14.44
CA SER A 190 0.18 7.86 15.59
C SER A 190 1.04 9.09 15.28
N GLY A 191 2.14 8.91 14.53
CA GLY A 191 2.98 10.02 14.06
C GLY A 191 2.19 11.05 13.23
N ILE A 192 1.39 10.59 12.27
CA ILE A 192 0.53 11.46 11.45
C ILE A 192 -0.51 12.18 12.31
N ILE A 193 -1.16 11.47 13.23
CA ILE A 193 -2.16 12.04 14.15
C ILE A 193 -1.56 13.15 15.00
N HIS A 194 -0.41 12.89 15.64
CA HIS A 194 0.26 13.87 16.49
C HIS A 194 0.84 15.05 15.71
N LEU A 195 1.33 14.83 14.49
CA LEU A 195 1.79 15.90 13.60
C LEU A 195 0.66 16.89 13.32
N VAL A 196 -0.51 16.39 12.91
CA VAL A 196 -1.69 17.23 12.62
C VAL A 196 -2.19 17.92 13.87
N ALA A 197 -2.30 17.19 14.99
CA ALA A 197 -2.74 17.77 16.27
C ALA A 197 -1.83 18.90 16.74
N SER A 198 -0.50 18.71 16.63
CA SER A 198 0.47 19.72 17.04
C SER A 198 0.55 20.95 16.12
N SER A 199 0.09 20.81 14.88
CA SER A 199 0.13 21.88 13.88
C SER A 199 -1.00 22.89 14.05
N ILE A 200 -2.05 22.57 14.82
CA ILE A 200 -3.21 23.44 15.04
C ILE A 200 -3.38 23.74 16.55
N PRO A 201 -3.46 25.01 16.94
CA PRO A 201 -3.68 25.37 18.34
C PRO A 201 -4.97 24.75 18.89
N ASN A 202 -4.88 24.14 20.07
CA ASN A 202 -6.00 23.52 20.79
C ASN A 202 -6.67 22.33 20.06
N LEU A 203 -5.97 21.69 19.13
CA LEU A 203 -6.43 20.44 18.50
C LEU A 203 -5.93 19.23 19.29
N ASP A 204 -6.87 18.45 19.83
CA ASP A 204 -6.57 17.21 20.53
C ASP A 204 -6.37 16.06 19.53
N ALA A 205 -5.44 15.15 19.82
CA ALA A 205 -5.13 14.00 18.97
C ALA A 205 -6.33 13.06 18.77
N SER A 206 -7.22 12.95 19.76
CA SER A 206 -8.45 12.16 19.67
C SER A 206 -9.44 12.67 18.62
N ARG A 207 -9.29 13.93 18.18
CA ARG A 207 -10.14 14.60 17.17
C ARG A 207 -9.54 14.64 15.77
N VAL A 208 -8.47 13.89 15.54
CA VAL A 208 -7.91 13.70 14.21
C VAL A 208 -8.38 12.35 13.68
N SER A 209 -9.21 12.39 12.64
CA SER A 209 -9.71 11.19 11.98
C SER A 209 -8.87 10.87 10.76
N VAL A 210 -8.26 9.69 10.71
CA VAL A 210 -7.46 9.22 9.58
C VAL A 210 -8.18 8.08 8.87
N VAL A 211 -8.41 8.22 7.57
CA VAL A 211 -9.09 7.23 6.71
C VAL A 211 -8.21 6.84 5.53
N ASP A 212 -8.31 5.59 5.09
CA ASP A 212 -7.66 5.09 3.88
C ASP A 212 -8.49 5.38 2.62
N GLY A 213 -7.90 5.24 1.44
CA GLY A 213 -8.54 5.42 0.13
C GLY A 213 -9.73 4.49 -0.10
N ALA A 214 -9.77 3.34 0.59
CA ALA A 214 -10.90 2.41 0.59
C ALA A 214 -12.05 2.82 1.56
N GLY A 215 -11.93 3.95 2.27
CA GLY A 215 -12.91 4.40 3.25
C GLY A 215 -12.82 3.69 4.61
N LYS A 216 -11.77 2.88 4.83
CA LYS A 216 -11.50 2.27 6.13
C LYS A 216 -10.95 3.32 7.10
N LEU A 217 -11.57 3.44 8.27
CA LEU A 217 -11.03 4.25 9.37
C LEU A 217 -9.75 3.58 9.90
N LEU A 218 -8.63 4.32 9.86
CA LEU A 218 -7.34 3.90 10.37
C LEU A 218 -7.13 4.39 11.81
N SER A 219 -7.56 5.61 12.11
CA SER A 219 -7.48 6.16 13.47
C SER A 219 -8.53 5.51 14.39
N SER A 220 -8.11 4.95 15.52
CA SER A 220 -9.01 4.70 16.64
C SER A 220 -9.40 6.05 17.24
N GLN A 221 -10.53 6.64 16.83
CA GLN A 221 -11.05 7.85 17.47
C GLN A 221 -11.38 7.53 18.92
N GLY A 222 -10.43 7.83 19.82
CA GLY A 222 -10.55 7.88 21.28
C GLY A 222 -11.69 7.03 21.83
N GLN A 223 -11.75 5.76 21.41
CA GLN A 223 -12.91 4.94 21.66
C GLN A 223 -12.68 4.40 23.05
N ASP A 224 -13.07 5.20 24.04
CA ASP A 224 -13.52 4.78 25.38
C ASP A 224 -14.75 3.85 25.25
N SER A 225 -14.75 2.94 24.28
CA SER A 225 -15.61 1.79 24.30
C SER A 225 -14.88 0.73 25.13
N ASP A 226 -15.60 0.05 26.02
CA ASP A 226 -15.10 -1.13 26.74
C ASP A 226 -14.39 -2.13 25.80
N PHE A 227 -14.74 -2.13 24.50
CA PHE A 227 -14.12 -2.94 23.45
C PHE A 227 -12.69 -2.53 23.06
N GLY A 228 -12.29 -1.26 23.21
CA GLY A 228 -10.94 -0.79 22.90
C GLY A 228 -9.90 -1.29 23.91
N TYR A 229 -10.27 -1.32 25.20
CA TYR A 229 -9.46 -1.95 26.24
C TYR A 229 -9.26 -3.45 25.97
N THR A 230 -10.29 -4.15 25.48
CA THR A 230 -10.20 -5.56 25.12
C THR A 230 -9.19 -5.84 24.01
N ALA A 231 -9.07 -4.97 23.00
CA ALA A 231 -8.13 -5.16 21.89
C ALA A 231 -6.67 -5.03 22.35
N GLU A 232 -6.35 -4.02 23.17
CA GLU A 232 -5.00 -3.87 23.73
C GLU A 232 -4.66 -4.97 24.74
N GLN A 233 -5.63 -5.41 25.55
CA GLN A 233 -5.48 -6.56 26.44
C GLN A 233 -5.15 -7.84 25.67
N PHE A 234 -5.88 -8.10 24.58
CA PHE A 234 -5.61 -9.23 23.69
C PHE A 234 -4.22 -9.15 23.05
N ARG A 235 -3.83 -7.97 22.56
CA ARG A 235 -2.50 -7.74 21.98
C ARG A 235 -1.36 -7.96 22.99
N LEU A 236 -1.56 -7.55 24.24
CA LEU A 236 -0.60 -7.77 25.32
C LEU A 236 -0.47 -9.26 25.65
N ALA A 237 -1.58 -10.00 25.68
CA ALA A 237 -1.58 -11.44 25.87
C ALA A 237 -0.82 -12.15 24.72
N GLU A 238 -1.13 -11.84 23.45
CA GLU A 238 -0.42 -12.41 22.29
C GLU A 238 1.08 -12.09 22.33
N GLN A 239 1.47 -10.86 22.68
CA GLN A 239 2.87 -10.47 22.77
C GLN A 239 3.60 -11.25 23.88
N PHE A 240 2.94 -11.49 25.01
CA PHE A 240 3.49 -12.29 26.10
C PHE A 240 3.59 -13.77 25.73
N GLU A 241 2.56 -14.34 25.10
CA GLU A 241 2.55 -15.71 24.58
C GLU A 241 3.65 -15.92 23.54
N GLY A 242 3.79 -14.98 22.58
CA GLY A 242 4.85 -15.01 21.57
C GLY A 242 6.25 -14.95 22.18
N SER A 243 6.46 -14.08 23.17
CA SER A 243 7.74 -13.98 23.91
C SER A 243 8.11 -15.29 24.63
N LEU A 244 7.12 -15.98 25.23
CA LEU A 244 7.34 -17.29 25.84
C LEU A 244 7.60 -18.37 24.79
N ASN A 245 6.91 -18.33 23.66
CA ASN A 245 7.15 -19.24 22.54
C ASN A 245 8.59 -19.12 22.03
N ASP A 246 9.03 -17.90 21.71
CA ASP A 246 10.39 -17.61 21.24
C ASP A 246 11.45 -18.06 22.27
N ARG A 247 11.16 -17.89 23.56
CA ARG A 247 12.05 -18.36 24.63
C ARG A 247 12.16 -19.89 24.68
N ILE A 248 11.05 -20.61 24.51
CA ILE A 248 11.06 -22.08 24.47
C ILE A 248 11.85 -22.55 23.26
N ILE A 249 11.57 -22.01 22.08
CA ILE A 249 12.25 -22.36 20.83
C ILE A 249 13.75 -22.06 20.95
N GLY A 250 14.14 -20.85 21.37
CA GLY A 250 15.54 -20.45 21.46
C GLY A 250 16.38 -21.23 22.47
N ILE A 251 15.75 -21.86 23.47
CA ILE A 251 16.44 -22.74 24.43
C ILE A 251 16.55 -24.18 23.91
N LEU A 252 15.56 -24.65 23.14
CA LEU A 252 15.49 -26.03 22.68
C LEU A 252 16.16 -26.27 21.31
N GLU A 253 16.13 -25.30 20.41
CA GLU A 253 16.75 -25.40 19.08
C GLU A 253 18.25 -25.74 19.10
N PRO A 254 19.09 -25.17 19.98
CA PRO A 254 20.51 -25.54 20.04
C PRO A 254 20.75 -27.00 20.42
N ILE A 255 19.77 -27.66 21.06
CA ILE A 255 19.86 -29.05 21.51
C ILE A 255 19.29 -30.00 20.45
N LEU A 256 18.20 -29.59 19.80
CA LEU A 256 17.38 -30.47 18.94
C LEU A 256 17.53 -30.19 17.44
N GLY A 257 18.07 -29.04 17.06
CA GLY A 257 18.20 -28.58 15.69
C GLY A 257 17.17 -27.51 15.33
N VAL A 258 17.50 -26.70 14.31
CA VAL A 258 16.63 -25.61 13.82
C VAL A 258 15.32 -26.19 13.26
N GLY A 259 14.18 -25.67 13.69
CA GLY A 259 12.87 -26.14 13.23
C GLY A 259 12.42 -27.51 13.77
N ALA A 260 13.19 -28.15 14.66
CA ALA A 260 12.83 -29.43 15.29
C ALA A 260 11.83 -29.29 16.45
N VAL A 261 11.43 -28.06 16.78
CA VAL A 261 10.58 -27.74 17.92
C VAL A 261 9.47 -26.80 17.49
N GLN A 262 8.25 -27.10 17.92
CA GLN A 262 7.11 -26.20 17.82
C GLN A 262 6.50 -26.07 19.20
N ALA A 263 6.38 -24.84 19.70
CA ALA A 263 5.74 -24.55 20.97
C ALA A 263 4.52 -23.65 20.76
N GLN A 264 3.49 -23.89 21.56
CA GLN A 264 2.35 -22.99 21.69
C GLN A 264 2.13 -22.74 23.17
N VAL A 265 2.01 -21.46 23.51
CA VAL A 265 1.72 -21.02 24.87
C VAL A 265 0.39 -20.27 24.83
N THR A 266 -0.45 -20.53 25.83
CA THR A 266 -1.66 -19.76 26.09
C THR A 266 -1.60 -19.25 27.52
N ALA A 267 -1.80 -17.94 27.69
CA ALA A 267 -1.76 -17.26 28.98
C ALA A 267 -3.14 -16.71 29.32
N ASP A 268 -3.73 -17.21 30.41
CA ASP A 268 -4.88 -16.59 31.04
C ASP A 268 -4.38 -15.45 31.93
N MET A 269 -4.72 -14.21 31.57
CA MET A 269 -4.27 -12.99 32.23
C MET A 269 -5.44 -12.23 32.85
N ASP A 270 -5.26 -11.78 34.10
CA ASP A 270 -6.20 -10.91 34.77
C ASP A 270 -5.91 -9.43 34.47
N PHE A 271 -6.81 -8.80 33.73
CA PHE A 271 -6.76 -7.37 33.44
C PHE A 271 -7.65 -6.52 34.36
N THR A 272 -8.17 -7.12 35.45
CA THR A 272 -9.00 -6.42 36.42
C THR A 272 -8.19 -5.36 37.15
N ARG A 273 -8.60 -4.09 37.01
CA ARG A 273 -8.03 -2.99 37.78
C ARG A 273 -8.70 -2.93 39.15
N THR A 274 -7.97 -3.31 40.20
CA THR A 274 -8.41 -3.18 41.58
C THR A 274 -7.72 -2.01 42.27
N GLU A 275 -8.52 -1.11 42.84
CA GLU A 275 -8.06 -0.03 43.70
C GLU A 275 -8.55 -0.32 45.12
N SER A 276 -7.60 -0.53 46.03
CA SER A 276 -7.89 -0.82 47.43
C SER A 276 -7.30 0.29 48.29
N THR A 277 -8.16 0.98 49.03
CA THR A 277 -7.76 1.91 50.08
C THR A 277 -7.99 1.22 51.41
N ASN A 278 -6.89 0.85 52.08
CA ASN A 278 -6.95 0.27 53.41
C ASN A 278 -6.59 1.36 54.44
N GLU A 279 -7.52 1.65 55.35
CA GLU A 279 -7.31 2.59 56.46
C GLU A 279 -7.17 1.78 57.75
N ILE A 280 -5.94 1.67 58.25
CA ILE A 280 -5.63 0.94 59.47
C ILE A 280 -5.45 1.96 60.59
N PHE A 281 -6.24 1.81 61.65
CA PHE A 281 -6.12 2.58 62.89
C PHE A 281 -5.20 1.87 63.87
N ASP A 282 -4.24 2.59 64.44
CA ASP A 282 -3.38 2.05 65.49
C ASP A 282 -4.21 1.81 66.76
N PRO A 283 -4.15 0.62 67.39
CA PRO A 283 -4.81 0.37 68.67
C PRO A 283 -4.28 1.26 69.81
N ASN A 284 -3.07 1.83 69.67
CA ASN A 284 -2.52 2.78 70.63
C ASN A 284 -3.02 4.20 70.34
N VAL A 285 -4.06 4.59 71.07
CA VAL A 285 -4.64 5.94 70.98
C VAL A 285 -3.97 6.89 71.97
N ALA A 286 -3.59 8.08 71.51
CA ALA A 286 -3.03 9.11 72.37
C ALA A 286 -4.15 10.06 72.83
N LEU A 287 -4.26 10.32 74.13
CA LEU A 287 -5.23 11.27 74.67
C LEU A 287 -4.80 12.71 74.30
N ARG A 288 -5.69 13.46 73.64
CA ARG A 288 -5.45 14.86 73.26
C ARG A 288 -5.99 15.85 74.27
N SER A 289 -7.22 15.64 74.72
CA SER A 289 -7.82 16.48 75.75
C SER A 289 -8.83 15.71 76.57
N GLU A 290 -8.89 16.05 77.85
CA GLU A 290 -9.79 15.47 78.83
C GLU A 290 -10.44 16.62 79.60
N GLN A 291 -11.76 16.67 79.62
CA GLN A 291 -12.54 17.61 80.40
C GLN A 291 -13.43 16.82 81.34
N THR A 292 -13.17 16.96 82.64
CA THR A 292 -13.95 16.33 83.71
C THR A 292 -14.67 17.43 84.47
N SER A 293 -16.00 17.36 84.49
CA SER A 293 -16.89 18.22 85.28
C SER A 293 -17.47 17.38 86.40
N GLU A 294 -17.30 17.81 87.64
CA GLU A 294 -17.77 17.10 88.82
C GLU A 294 -18.61 18.06 89.66
N ASP A 295 -19.92 17.80 89.71
CA ASP A 295 -20.88 18.56 90.51
C ASP A 295 -21.21 17.74 91.76
N ILE A 296 -20.80 18.24 92.92
CA ILE A 296 -21.09 17.68 94.24
C ILE A 296 -22.04 18.65 94.94
N SER A 297 -23.30 18.26 95.13
CA SER A 297 -24.26 19.08 95.88
C SER A 297 -24.45 18.53 97.29
N ASN A 298 -24.02 19.30 98.29
CA ASN A 298 -24.31 19.03 99.70
C ASN A 298 -25.49 19.89 100.15
N ASN A 299 -26.62 19.25 100.45
CA ASN A 299 -27.79 19.93 100.98
C ASN A 299 -27.65 20.10 102.50
N ALA A 300 -26.95 21.14 102.95
CA ALA A 300 -26.88 21.47 104.38
C ALA A 300 -28.24 22.05 104.83
N VAL A 301 -28.95 21.31 105.69
CA VAL A 301 -30.19 21.77 106.33
C VAL A 301 -29.86 22.96 107.24
N VAL A 302 -30.15 24.18 106.79
CA VAL A 302 -30.08 25.39 107.62
C VAL A 302 -31.33 25.50 108.49
N ALA A 303 -31.22 25.11 109.76
CA ALA A 303 -32.22 25.41 110.78
C ALA A 303 -32.00 26.83 111.35
N GLY A 304 -33.04 27.66 111.32
CA GLY A 304 -33.04 29.09 111.68
C GLY A 304 -32.82 29.44 113.17
N PRO A 305 -32.90 30.74 113.51
CA PRO A 305 -32.08 31.42 114.53
C PRO A 305 -32.48 31.21 116.01
N PRO A 306 -31.56 31.48 116.97
CA PRO A 306 -31.71 31.10 118.37
C PRO A 306 -32.62 32.08 119.14
N GLY A 307 -33.65 31.55 119.80
CA GLY A 307 -34.39 32.31 120.82
C GLY A 307 -35.90 32.06 120.83
N GLY A 308 -36.32 30.88 121.29
CA GLY A 308 -37.73 30.58 121.57
C GLY A 308 -37.82 29.51 122.65
N LEU A 309 -38.06 29.92 123.89
CA LEU A 309 -38.30 29.04 125.03
C LEU A 309 -39.70 28.43 124.87
N VAL A 310 -39.83 27.11 124.73
CA VAL A 310 -40.99 26.44 125.31
C VAL A 310 -40.66 25.01 125.77
N PRO A 311 -41.26 24.59 126.90
CA PRO A 311 -40.83 23.47 127.73
C PRO A 311 -41.75 22.26 127.58
N ASN A 312 -41.24 21.04 127.77
CA ASN A 312 -42.04 19.97 128.35
C ASN A 312 -41.16 18.86 128.96
N PRO A 313 -41.64 18.16 130.01
CA PRO A 313 -40.84 17.60 131.10
C PRO A 313 -40.48 16.11 130.89
N PRO A 314 -39.64 15.54 131.79
CA PRO A 314 -38.95 14.28 131.52
C PRO A 314 -39.67 13.03 132.05
N GLN A 315 -39.34 11.90 131.39
CA GLN A 315 -39.21 10.53 131.92
C GLN A 315 -40.50 9.68 132.10
N PRO A 316 -40.42 8.31 132.03
CA PRO A 316 -39.33 7.47 132.52
C PRO A 316 -38.65 6.53 131.51
N ALA A 317 -37.37 6.30 131.81
CA ALA A 317 -36.50 5.34 131.15
C ALA A 317 -36.89 3.90 131.51
N LEU A 318 -36.93 3.04 130.50
CA LEU A 318 -36.69 1.61 130.63
C LEU A 318 -35.39 1.30 129.90
N ALA A 319 -34.43 0.74 130.64
CA ALA A 319 -33.13 0.37 130.13
C ALA A 319 -33.24 -0.83 129.17
N GLN A 320 -32.83 -0.63 127.91
CA GLN A 320 -32.32 -1.72 127.07
C GLN A 320 -31.03 -1.27 126.37
N GLN A 321 -30.00 -2.08 126.63
CA GLN A 321 -28.78 -2.33 125.87
C GLN A 321 -27.95 -1.14 125.33
N ASN A 322 -26.70 -1.10 125.79
CA ASN A 322 -25.58 -0.43 125.13
C ASN A 322 -25.54 -0.78 123.63
N GLN A 323 -26.01 0.14 122.79
CA GLN A 323 -25.53 0.30 121.43
C GLN A 323 -24.72 1.59 121.37
N PRO A 324 -23.42 1.53 121.03
CA PRO A 324 -22.67 2.75 120.74
C PRO A 324 -23.29 3.43 119.52
N GLN A 325 -23.81 4.63 119.73
CA GLN A 325 -24.34 5.52 118.71
C GLN A 325 -23.25 5.93 117.70
N GLN A 326 -23.71 5.94 116.45
CA GLN A 326 -23.04 6.31 115.22
C GLN A 326 -22.56 7.78 115.23
N PRO A 327 -21.39 8.09 114.65
CA PRO A 327 -21.16 9.37 114.03
C PRO A 327 -22.01 9.45 112.75
N VAL A 328 -22.72 10.56 112.57
CA VAL A 328 -23.46 10.90 111.36
C VAL A 328 -22.45 11.03 110.21
N ASP A 329 -22.60 10.20 109.18
CA ASP A 329 -21.75 10.21 107.98
C ASP A 329 -22.16 11.39 107.09
N ASP A 330 -21.25 12.33 106.88
CA ASP A 330 -21.44 13.54 106.06
C ASP A 330 -21.28 13.18 104.57
N ALA A 331 -22.18 12.33 104.07
CA ALA A 331 -22.18 11.88 102.68
C ALA A 331 -22.94 12.87 101.77
N PRO A 332 -22.39 13.26 100.60
CA PRO A 332 -23.07 14.12 99.63
C PRO A 332 -24.36 13.48 99.10
N ASP A 333 -25.43 14.27 98.97
CA ASP A 333 -26.78 13.81 98.55
C ASP A 333 -26.88 13.57 97.03
N ARG A 334 -25.98 14.20 96.24
CA ARG A 334 -25.86 13.95 94.80
C ARG A 334 -24.46 14.30 94.28
N GLU A 335 -23.82 13.33 93.63
CA GLU A 335 -22.56 13.48 92.90
C GLU A 335 -22.83 13.19 91.41
N SER A 336 -22.43 14.11 90.53
CA SER A 336 -22.53 13.96 89.08
C SER A 336 -21.17 14.26 88.44
N ARG A 337 -20.49 13.21 87.96
CA ARG A 337 -19.24 13.32 87.23
C ARG A 337 -19.49 13.10 85.74
N GLN A 338 -19.15 14.09 84.93
CA GLN A 338 -19.17 14.03 83.47
C GLN A 338 -17.75 14.15 82.93
N GLU A 339 -17.32 13.19 82.11
CA GLU A 339 -15.98 13.13 81.54
C GLU A 339 -16.05 13.08 80.02
N THR A 340 -15.31 13.97 79.35
CA THR A 340 -15.19 14.01 77.89
C THR A 340 -13.72 13.87 77.52
N ARG A 341 -13.34 12.76 76.87
CA ARG A 341 -11.98 12.47 76.42
C ARG A 341 -11.91 12.45 74.89
N ASN A 342 -11.01 13.26 74.33
CA ASN A 342 -10.71 13.29 72.91
C ASN A 342 -9.38 12.58 72.67
N TYR A 343 -9.36 11.64 71.74
CA TYR A 343 -8.17 10.90 71.37
C TYR A 343 -7.71 11.31 69.96
N GLU A 344 -6.40 11.37 69.75
CA GLU A 344 -5.79 11.36 68.42
C GLU A 344 -5.42 9.91 68.11
N VAL A 345 -5.96 9.41 66.99
CA VAL A 345 -5.72 8.04 66.53
C VAL A 345 -4.79 8.14 65.32
N ASN A 346 -3.64 7.48 65.41
CA ASN A 346 -2.77 7.36 64.25
C ASN A 346 -3.49 6.53 63.18
N LYS A 347 -3.57 7.07 61.97
CA LYS A 347 -4.10 6.36 60.80
C LYS A 347 -3.00 6.12 59.78
N THR A 348 -2.92 4.90 59.29
CA THR A 348 -2.11 4.56 58.12
C THR A 348 -3.05 4.31 56.96
N ILE A 349 -2.98 5.17 55.94
CA ILE A 349 -3.74 5.01 54.70
C ILE A 349 -2.81 4.35 53.69
N GLN A 350 -3.12 3.11 53.33
CA GLN A 350 -2.43 2.40 52.26
C GLN A 350 -3.30 2.43 51.01
N TYR A 351 -2.85 3.14 49.98
CA TYR A 351 -3.46 3.10 48.65
C TYR A 351 -2.72 2.08 47.80
N VAL A 352 -3.36 0.94 47.53
CA VAL A 352 -2.82 -0.10 46.65
C VAL A 352 -3.58 -0.07 45.34
N ARG A 353 -2.86 0.18 44.26
CA ARG A 353 -3.35 0.04 42.89
C ARG A 353 -2.67 -1.16 42.26
N SER A 354 -3.43 -2.24 42.04
CA SER A 354 -2.91 -3.42 41.37
C SER A 354 -2.69 -3.13 39.89
N VAL A 355 -1.54 -3.55 39.36
CA VAL A 355 -1.24 -3.42 37.92
C VAL A 355 -1.96 -4.55 37.19
N PRO A 356 -2.81 -4.25 36.19
CA PRO A 356 -3.45 -5.29 35.37
C PRO A 356 -2.41 -6.03 34.52
N GLY A 357 -2.67 -7.31 34.23
CA GLY A 357 -1.76 -8.19 33.47
C GLY A 357 -1.08 -9.27 34.30
N ALA A 358 -1.62 -9.60 35.48
CA ALA A 358 -1.14 -10.74 36.24
C ALA A 358 -1.53 -12.05 35.54
N VAL A 359 -0.63 -13.03 35.50
CA VAL A 359 -0.91 -14.33 34.89
C VAL A 359 -1.63 -15.22 35.89
N ASN A 360 -2.84 -15.64 35.54
CA ASN A 360 -3.66 -16.58 36.32
C ASN A 360 -3.36 -18.02 36.01
N LYS A 361 -3.03 -18.36 34.75
CA LYS A 361 -2.72 -19.74 34.34
C LYS A 361 -1.93 -19.75 33.04
N LEU A 362 -0.94 -20.62 32.96
CA LEU A 362 -0.22 -20.95 31.72
C LEU A 362 -0.55 -22.35 31.24
N SER A 363 -0.85 -22.48 29.95
CA SER A 363 -0.97 -23.76 29.26
C SER A 363 0.07 -23.81 28.16
N VAL A 364 1.02 -24.74 28.28
CA VAL A 364 2.14 -24.88 27.36
C VAL A 364 2.07 -26.24 26.69
N ALA A 365 2.05 -26.23 25.36
CA ALA A 365 2.14 -27.42 24.54
C ALA A 365 3.41 -27.33 23.69
N VAL A 366 4.29 -28.33 23.81
CA VAL A 366 5.51 -28.41 23.00
C VAL A 366 5.49 -29.71 22.22
N VAL A 367 5.73 -29.62 20.93
CA VAL A 367 5.94 -30.77 20.05
C VAL A 367 7.38 -30.77 19.61
N VAL A 368 8.03 -31.93 19.75
CA VAL A 368 9.42 -32.15 19.39
C VAL A 368 9.49 -33.18 18.28
N ASP A 369 10.27 -32.86 17.25
CA ASP A 369 10.53 -33.74 16.11
C ASP A 369 11.48 -34.89 16.48
N TYR A 370 11.49 -35.93 15.66
CA TYR A 370 12.40 -37.06 15.81
C TYR A 370 13.83 -36.64 15.48
N LYS A 371 14.80 -37.23 16.17
CA LYS A 371 16.22 -37.02 15.82
C LYS A 371 16.55 -37.84 14.59
N ILE A 372 17.34 -37.26 13.69
CA ILE A 372 17.88 -37.98 12.53
C ILE A 372 19.16 -38.71 13.00
N ASP A 373 19.18 -40.04 12.85
CA ASP A 373 20.35 -40.88 13.11
C ASP A 373 21.47 -40.62 12.06
N GLU A 374 22.71 -41.04 12.35
CA GLU A 374 23.82 -41.13 11.39
C GLU A 374 23.44 -41.86 10.10
N ASN A 375 22.45 -42.76 10.15
CA ASN A 375 21.91 -43.49 9.00
C ASN A 375 20.80 -42.73 8.23
N GLY A 376 20.40 -41.53 8.66
CA GLY A 376 19.35 -40.75 8.02
C GLY A 376 17.92 -41.18 8.36
N GLU A 377 17.73 -42.07 9.34
CA GLU A 377 16.41 -42.50 9.81
C GLU A 377 15.92 -41.62 10.96
N SER A 378 14.62 -41.28 10.94
CA SER A 378 13.95 -40.53 12.02
C SER A 378 13.64 -41.45 13.20
N VAL A 379 14.34 -41.26 14.32
CA VAL A 379 14.20 -42.05 15.55
C VAL A 379 13.58 -41.20 16.66
N PRO A 380 12.63 -41.74 17.45
CA PRO A 380 12.08 -41.01 18.60
C PRO A 380 13.17 -40.67 19.62
N LEU A 381 13.07 -39.50 20.24
CA LEU A 381 13.91 -39.09 21.36
C LEU A 381 13.83 -40.07 22.55
N ASP A 382 14.97 -40.21 23.22
CA ASP A 382 15.10 -41.02 24.43
C ASP A 382 14.25 -40.45 25.58
N ALA A 383 13.63 -41.32 26.38
CA ALA A 383 12.77 -40.89 27.50
C ALA A 383 13.50 -40.01 28.52
N ALA A 384 14.81 -40.25 28.72
CA ALA A 384 15.64 -39.42 29.61
C ALA A 384 15.85 -38.01 29.05
N LEU A 385 15.98 -37.86 27.74
CA LEU A 385 16.11 -36.55 27.08
C LEU A 385 14.78 -35.79 27.12
N LEU A 386 13.65 -36.49 26.92
CA LEU A 386 12.32 -35.88 27.06
C LEU A 386 12.07 -35.31 28.45
N GLU A 387 12.54 -35.98 29.52
CA GLU A 387 12.39 -35.45 30.87
C GLU A 387 13.30 -34.23 31.12
N GLN A 388 14.48 -34.17 30.50
CA GLN A 388 15.34 -32.98 30.54
C GLN A 388 14.70 -31.80 29.80
N VAL A 389 14.12 -32.04 28.62
CA VAL A 389 13.36 -31.04 27.87
C VAL A 389 12.18 -30.55 28.71
N ASN A 390 11.48 -31.45 29.40
CA ASN A 390 10.38 -31.13 30.30
C ASN A 390 10.79 -30.21 31.45
N ALA A 391 11.90 -30.54 32.13
CA ALA A 391 12.45 -29.68 33.18
C ALA A 391 12.83 -28.30 32.62
N LEU A 392 13.48 -28.26 31.46
CA LEU A 392 13.95 -27.02 30.83
C LEU A 392 12.80 -26.11 30.40
N VAL A 393 11.75 -26.67 29.81
CA VAL A 393 10.54 -25.92 29.44
C VAL A 393 9.86 -25.34 30.68
N ARG A 394 9.72 -26.12 31.76
CA ARG A 394 9.11 -25.66 33.01
C ARG A 394 9.86 -24.48 33.62
N GLU A 395 11.19 -24.52 33.63
CA GLU A 395 12.01 -23.41 34.12
C GLU A 395 11.94 -22.19 33.19
N ALA A 396 11.95 -22.39 31.86
CA ALA A 396 11.92 -21.31 30.88
C ALA A 396 10.64 -20.45 30.96
N VAL A 397 9.49 -21.08 31.21
CA VAL A 397 8.18 -20.41 31.33
C VAL A 397 7.86 -19.91 32.74
N GLY A 398 8.67 -20.27 33.74
CA GLY A 398 8.38 -19.96 35.15
C GLY A 398 7.16 -20.72 35.67
N PHE A 399 7.12 -22.03 35.42
CA PHE A 399 6.04 -22.93 35.82
C PHE A 399 5.72 -22.83 37.31
N ASN A 400 4.45 -22.65 37.63
CA ASN A 400 3.97 -22.61 39.01
C ASN A 400 2.75 -23.53 39.19
N ALA A 401 2.93 -24.58 39.98
CA ALA A 401 1.86 -25.53 40.31
C ALA A 401 0.72 -24.90 41.12
N ALA A 402 1.01 -23.90 41.98
CA ALA A 402 -0.01 -23.19 42.76
C ALA A 402 -0.88 -22.27 41.89
N ARG A 403 -0.34 -21.81 40.74
CA ARG A 403 -1.08 -21.05 39.73
C ARG A 403 -1.99 -21.95 38.86
N GLY A 404 -1.75 -23.25 38.84
CA GLY A 404 -2.51 -24.20 38.02
C GLY A 404 -1.98 -24.33 36.58
N ASP A 405 -0.70 -24.04 36.39
CA ASP A 405 -0.04 -24.19 35.08
C ASP A 405 0.01 -25.64 34.63
N THR A 406 0.01 -25.84 33.31
CA THR A 406 0.14 -27.15 32.68
C THR A 406 1.16 -27.11 31.55
N VAL A 407 2.05 -28.11 31.52
CA VAL A 407 3.05 -28.29 30.46
C VAL A 407 2.90 -29.70 29.90
N GLN A 408 2.71 -29.81 28.59
CA GLN A 408 2.60 -31.07 27.88
C GLN A 408 3.60 -31.11 26.74
N ILE A 409 4.30 -32.24 26.62
CA ILE A 409 5.34 -32.44 25.60
C ILE A 409 5.02 -33.70 24.83
N ILE A 410 4.97 -33.58 23.51
CA ILE A 410 4.70 -34.69 22.59
C ILE A 410 5.89 -34.84 21.66
N ASN A 411 6.33 -36.08 21.46
CA ASN A 411 7.39 -36.43 20.52
C ASN A 411 6.76 -37.04 19.27
N SER A 412 6.80 -36.34 18.13
CA SER A 412 6.12 -36.74 16.89
C SER A 412 6.91 -36.27 15.67
N PRO A 413 7.03 -37.08 14.60
CA PRO A 413 7.75 -36.68 13.40
C PRO A 413 7.06 -35.52 12.68
N PHE A 414 7.85 -34.54 12.21
CA PHE A 414 7.35 -33.42 11.41
C PHE A 414 7.34 -33.76 9.91
N ILE A 415 6.37 -33.19 9.19
CA ILE A 415 6.27 -33.33 7.74
C ILE A 415 7.01 -32.16 7.12
N VAL A 416 8.23 -32.39 6.62
CA VAL A 416 9.00 -31.36 5.92
C VAL A 416 8.38 -31.15 4.53
N PRO A 417 7.93 -29.92 4.18
CA PRO A 417 7.49 -29.62 2.83
C PRO A 417 8.64 -29.88 1.85
N ALA A 418 8.36 -30.54 0.73
CA ALA A 418 9.38 -30.78 -0.29
C ALA A 418 10.01 -29.44 -0.71
N PRO A 419 11.36 -29.36 -0.81
CA PRO A 419 12.03 -28.13 -1.19
C PRO A 419 11.48 -27.64 -2.53
N MET A 420 11.08 -26.37 -2.58
CA MET A 420 10.61 -25.73 -3.81
C MET A 420 11.69 -25.87 -4.89
N GLU A 421 11.30 -26.42 -6.04
CA GLU A 421 12.21 -26.56 -7.18
C GLU A 421 12.72 -25.16 -7.58
N PRO A 422 14.03 -25.00 -7.85
CA PRO A 422 14.58 -23.73 -8.27
C PRO A 422 13.90 -23.27 -9.57
N LEU A 423 13.50 -22.00 -9.61
CA LEU A 423 12.90 -21.36 -10.77
C LEU A 423 13.74 -21.65 -12.03
N PRO A 424 13.14 -22.11 -13.14
CA PRO A 424 13.88 -22.34 -14.37
C PRO A 424 14.48 -21.01 -14.86
N GLU A 425 15.77 -21.01 -15.20
CA GLU A 425 16.42 -19.85 -15.81
C GLU A 425 15.71 -19.49 -17.13
N PRO A 426 15.54 -18.19 -17.44
CA PRO A 426 14.84 -17.75 -18.64
C PRO A 426 15.51 -18.34 -19.88
N GLY A 427 14.70 -18.92 -20.76
CA GLY A 427 15.18 -19.61 -21.95
C GLY A 427 15.91 -18.64 -22.87
N LEU A 428 16.90 -19.13 -23.62
CA LEU A 428 17.71 -18.29 -24.52
C LEU A 428 16.86 -17.35 -25.40
N LEU A 429 15.71 -17.81 -25.90
CA LEU A 429 14.78 -17.06 -26.77
C LEU A 429 14.06 -15.86 -26.11
N GLU A 430 14.07 -15.77 -24.77
CA GLU A 430 13.46 -14.66 -24.04
C GLU A 430 14.41 -13.47 -23.88
N GLN A 431 15.66 -13.59 -24.35
CA GLN A 431 16.64 -12.53 -24.25
C GLN A 431 16.44 -11.45 -25.35
N PRO A 432 16.37 -10.15 -24.98
CA PRO A 432 16.01 -9.07 -25.91
C PRO A 432 16.97 -8.87 -27.10
N TRP A 433 18.25 -9.21 -26.95
CA TRP A 433 19.25 -9.06 -28.02
C TRP A 433 18.99 -9.95 -29.25
N ILE A 434 18.27 -11.08 -29.08
CA ILE A 434 17.95 -12.00 -30.19
C ILE A 434 16.97 -11.36 -31.16
N TRP A 435 16.02 -10.57 -30.65
CA TRP A 435 15.05 -9.87 -31.50
C TRP A 435 15.72 -8.75 -32.31
N ASP A 436 16.68 -8.04 -31.73
CA ASP A 436 17.42 -7.01 -32.46
C ASP A 436 18.38 -7.61 -33.50
N LEU A 437 19.01 -8.75 -33.20
CA LEU A 437 19.77 -9.51 -34.20
C LEU A 437 18.87 -10.01 -35.34
N GLY A 438 17.66 -10.47 -35.01
CA GLY A 438 16.65 -10.93 -35.96
C GLY A 438 16.22 -9.85 -36.94
N LYS A 439 15.95 -8.62 -36.46
CA LYS A 439 15.63 -7.46 -37.31
C LYS A 439 16.79 -7.14 -38.28
N GLY A 440 18.03 -7.15 -37.79
CA GLY A 440 19.21 -6.92 -38.63
C GLY A 440 19.39 -7.99 -39.73
N LEU A 441 19.16 -9.26 -39.41
CA LEU A 441 19.27 -10.37 -40.36
C LEU A 441 18.18 -10.33 -41.44
N LEU A 442 16.96 -9.92 -41.06
CA LEU A 442 15.84 -9.73 -41.99
C LEU A 442 16.10 -8.56 -42.95
N ALA A 443 16.64 -7.45 -42.45
CA ALA A 443 17.07 -6.31 -43.29
C ALA A 443 18.17 -6.72 -44.27
N ALA A 444 19.18 -7.48 -43.82
CA ALA A 444 20.26 -7.99 -44.68
C ALA A 444 19.73 -8.93 -45.77
N LEU A 445 18.80 -9.83 -45.44
CA LEU A 445 18.14 -10.70 -46.42
C LEU A 445 17.31 -9.91 -47.44
N GLY A 446 16.60 -8.85 -47.00
CA GLY A 446 15.86 -7.96 -47.90
C GLY A 446 16.77 -7.30 -48.94
N VAL A 447 17.93 -6.81 -48.53
CA VAL A 447 18.94 -6.24 -49.44
C VAL A 447 19.50 -7.30 -50.38
N LEU A 448 19.79 -8.50 -49.89
CA LEU A 448 20.34 -9.60 -50.69
C LEU A 448 19.32 -10.10 -51.74
N ALA A 449 18.05 -10.20 -51.37
CA ALA A 449 16.95 -10.51 -52.28
C ALA A 449 16.80 -9.43 -53.36
N LEU A 450 16.95 -8.15 -53.02
CA LEU A 450 16.92 -7.05 -53.98
C LEU A 450 18.08 -7.15 -54.98
N ILE A 451 19.30 -7.46 -54.50
CA ILE A 451 20.47 -7.67 -55.35
C ILE A 451 20.25 -8.86 -56.31
N PHE A 452 19.68 -9.96 -55.83
CA PHE A 452 19.45 -11.14 -56.68
C PHE A 452 18.29 -10.96 -57.68
N THR A 453 17.25 -10.22 -57.31
CA THR A 453 16.04 -10.02 -58.14
C THR A 453 16.21 -8.91 -59.17
N VAL A 454 17.00 -7.87 -58.90
CA VAL A 454 17.16 -6.71 -59.81
C VAL A 454 18.54 -6.70 -60.48
N LEU A 455 19.63 -6.86 -59.71
CA LEU A 455 21.00 -6.74 -60.23
C LEU A 455 21.40 -7.96 -61.08
N ARG A 456 21.05 -9.18 -60.64
CA ARG A 456 21.41 -10.42 -61.33
C ARG A 456 20.81 -10.56 -62.74
N PRO A 457 19.51 -10.26 -62.99
CA PRO A 457 18.99 -10.27 -64.36
C PRO A 457 19.58 -9.15 -65.22
N MET A 458 19.81 -7.95 -64.70
CA MET A 458 20.43 -6.85 -65.47
C MET A 458 21.80 -7.23 -66.06
N VAL A 459 22.67 -7.87 -65.26
CA VAL A 459 24.00 -8.30 -65.70
C VAL A 459 23.93 -9.41 -66.74
N ARG A 460 22.91 -10.28 -66.68
CA ARG A 460 22.70 -11.33 -67.69
C ARG A 460 22.11 -10.79 -68.99
N TYR A 461 21.30 -9.74 -68.93
CA TYR A 461 20.71 -9.12 -70.11
C TYR A 461 21.66 -8.13 -70.83
N SER A 462 22.75 -7.68 -70.21
CA SER A 462 23.77 -6.84 -70.85
C SER A 462 24.83 -7.62 -71.64
N THR A 463 24.91 -8.95 -71.48
CA THR A 463 25.88 -9.82 -72.18
C THR A 463 25.36 -10.50 -73.46
N SER A 464 24.10 -10.29 -73.85
CA SER A 464 23.56 -10.85 -75.09
C SER A 464 23.38 -9.75 -76.15
N TYR A 465 24.48 -9.39 -76.81
CA TYR A 465 24.46 -8.67 -78.09
C TYR A 465 24.82 -9.67 -79.20
N ALA A 466 23.84 -10.03 -80.02
CA ALA A 466 24.03 -10.76 -81.27
C ALA A 466 23.84 -9.76 -82.44
N PRO A 467 24.83 -9.53 -83.30
CA PRO A 467 24.69 -8.62 -84.44
C PRO A 467 23.82 -9.25 -85.55
N PRO A 468 23.01 -8.47 -86.28
CA PRO A 468 22.26 -8.98 -87.42
C PRO A 468 23.17 -9.16 -88.63
N ALA A 469 23.05 -10.30 -89.31
CA ALA A 469 23.70 -10.55 -90.60
C ALA A 469 22.92 -9.89 -91.75
N ILE A 470 23.66 -9.27 -92.66
CA ILE A 470 23.19 -8.58 -93.86
C ILE A 470 22.78 -9.62 -94.90
N ALA A 471 21.57 -9.52 -95.46
CA ALA A 471 21.21 -10.20 -96.70
C ALA A 471 20.72 -9.16 -97.72
N ALA A 472 21.46 -9.08 -98.83
CA ALA A 472 21.17 -8.20 -99.95
C ALA A 472 20.45 -8.96 -101.07
N GLY A 473 19.44 -8.31 -101.65
CA GLY A 473 19.12 -8.39 -103.08
C GLY A 473 17.97 -9.32 -103.50
N GLY A 474 17.00 -8.77 -104.23
CA GLY A 474 16.20 -9.56 -105.19
C GLY A 474 14.75 -9.15 -105.41
N ASN A 475 14.55 -8.05 -106.15
CA ASN A 475 13.36 -7.57 -106.89
C ASN A 475 12.21 -8.55 -107.23
N ALA A 476 10.97 -8.01 -107.21
CA ALA A 476 10.10 -7.74 -108.39
C ALA A 476 8.61 -8.14 -108.26
N ASN A 477 7.75 -7.18 -108.62
CA ASN A 477 6.43 -7.30 -109.27
C ASN A 477 5.25 -7.93 -108.48
N ALA A 478 4.17 -7.18 -108.21
CA ALA A 478 3.03 -6.83 -109.09
C ALA A 478 1.80 -7.64 -108.63
N ALA A 479 0.81 -7.00 -108.00
CA ALA A 479 -0.41 -6.46 -108.62
C ALA A 479 -1.59 -7.46 -108.61
N LEU A 480 -2.70 -6.99 -108.00
CA LEU A 480 -4.11 -7.20 -108.38
C LEU A 480 -4.65 -8.64 -108.49
N GLN A 481 -5.67 -8.96 -107.67
CA GLN A 481 -7.03 -9.38 -108.10
C GLN A 481 -7.73 -10.19 -107.00
N GLY A 482 -8.92 -9.72 -106.57
CA GLY A 482 -10.04 -10.62 -106.27
C GLY A 482 -10.74 -11.03 -107.59
N PRO A 483 -11.91 -11.70 -107.60
CA PRO A 483 -12.85 -11.85 -106.49
C PRO A 483 -13.59 -13.23 -106.44
N ASP A 484 -14.54 -13.34 -105.50
CA ASP A 484 -15.82 -14.08 -105.49
C ASP A 484 -15.98 -15.49 -106.11
N GLN A 485 -16.53 -16.42 -105.32
CA GLN A 485 -17.77 -17.13 -105.69
C GLN A 485 -18.44 -17.91 -104.54
N GLU A 486 -19.76 -17.76 -104.51
CA GLU A 486 -20.79 -18.40 -103.68
C GLU A 486 -20.96 -19.91 -103.97
N GLY A 487 -21.67 -20.63 -103.08
CA GLY A 487 -22.44 -21.81 -103.53
C GLY A 487 -22.65 -22.96 -102.56
N ALA A 488 -23.65 -22.80 -101.67
CA ALA A 488 -24.69 -23.78 -101.33
C ALA A 488 -24.36 -25.24 -100.87
N SER A 489 -24.80 -25.47 -99.63
CA SER A 489 -25.83 -26.45 -99.18
C SER A 489 -25.49 -27.89 -98.75
N ASN A 490 -25.92 -28.14 -97.50
CA ASN A 490 -26.54 -29.33 -96.91
C ASN A 490 -25.70 -30.60 -96.67
N GLN A 491 -25.46 -30.94 -95.40
CA GLN A 491 -26.34 -31.83 -94.62
C GLN A 491 -25.87 -31.94 -93.15
N GLU A 492 -26.86 -32.05 -92.27
CA GLU A 492 -26.84 -32.27 -90.80
C GLU A 492 -25.93 -33.45 -90.39
N ILE A 493 -25.44 -33.62 -89.15
CA ILE A 493 -26.17 -33.83 -87.89
C ILE A 493 -25.20 -33.63 -86.70
N ASN A 494 -25.75 -33.12 -85.59
CA ASN A 494 -25.31 -33.20 -84.19
C ASN A 494 -24.27 -32.20 -83.62
N ALA A 495 -24.87 -31.22 -82.95
CA ALA A 495 -24.93 -31.13 -81.48
C ALA A 495 -23.83 -30.32 -80.75
N LEU A 496 -24.33 -29.20 -80.20
CA LEU A 496 -23.87 -28.35 -79.09
C LEU A 496 -22.96 -27.15 -79.40
N THR A 497 -23.68 -26.11 -79.82
CA THR A 497 -23.49 -24.65 -79.77
C THR A 497 -22.66 -24.09 -78.59
N ALA A 498 -21.47 -23.60 -78.91
CA ALA A 498 -20.98 -22.21 -78.95
C ALA A 498 -21.20 -21.16 -77.79
N PRO A 499 -20.27 -20.17 -77.68
CA PRO A 499 -19.90 -19.32 -76.51
C PRO A 499 -20.39 -17.84 -76.71
N PRO A 500 -19.79 -16.73 -76.19
CA PRO A 500 -18.78 -16.42 -75.15
C PRO A 500 -19.34 -15.44 -74.07
N PRO A 501 -18.53 -14.80 -73.18
CA PRO A 501 -18.09 -13.43 -73.49
C PRO A 501 -16.80 -12.93 -72.76
N GLU A 502 -16.51 -11.66 -73.05
CA GLU A 502 -15.40 -10.78 -72.71
C GLU A 502 -15.21 -10.39 -71.22
N LEU A 503 -14.01 -9.83 -70.99
CA LEU A 503 -13.48 -9.02 -69.87
C LEU A 503 -14.47 -8.46 -68.82
N PRO A 504 -14.12 -8.46 -67.52
CA PRO A 504 -14.76 -7.59 -66.54
C PRO A 504 -13.96 -6.28 -66.28
N PRO A 505 -14.67 -5.16 -66.01
CA PRO A 505 -14.09 -3.87 -65.63
C PRO A 505 -13.95 -3.70 -64.11
N VAL A 506 -13.31 -2.58 -63.73
CA VAL A 506 -13.07 -2.04 -62.39
C VAL A 506 -14.32 -2.09 -61.48
N ALA A 507 -14.14 -2.55 -60.23
CA ALA A 507 -15.19 -2.65 -59.22
C ALA A 507 -15.59 -1.28 -58.61
N PRO A 508 -16.89 -1.00 -58.42
CA PRO A 508 -17.37 0.08 -57.56
C PRO A 508 -17.57 -0.41 -56.10
N LYS A 509 -17.52 0.53 -55.14
CA LYS A 509 -17.69 0.29 -53.70
C LYS A 509 -19.03 -0.42 -53.40
N PRO A 510 -19.09 -1.39 -52.46
CA PRO A 510 -20.33 -2.09 -52.16
C PRO A 510 -21.30 -1.21 -51.36
N ASN A 511 -22.59 -1.31 -51.71
CA ASN A 511 -23.69 -0.67 -51.00
C ASN A 511 -23.83 -1.23 -49.57
N TYR A 512 -23.97 -0.33 -48.59
CA TYR A 512 -24.15 -0.60 -47.16
C TYR A 512 -25.27 -1.62 -46.86
N GLN A 513 -26.31 -1.68 -47.69
CA GLN A 513 -27.41 -2.64 -47.53
C GLN A 513 -26.98 -4.08 -47.80
N GLN A 514 -26.01 -4.28 -48.69
CA GLN A 514 -25.51 -5.61 -49.05
C GLN A 514 -24.50 -6.14 -48.01
N SER A 515 -23.69 -5.26 -47.41
CA SER A 515 -22.86 -5.62 -46.25
C SER A 515 -23.70 -5.92 -45.01
N LEU A 516 -24.82 -5.23 -44.81
CA LEU A 516 -25.76 -5.51 -43.71
C LEU A 516 -26.43 -6.89 -43.86
N ALA A 517 -26.80 -7.27 -45.09
CA ALA A 517 -27.37 -8.60 -45.37
C ALA A 517 -26.34 -9.73 -45.17
N MET A 518 -25.09 -9.49 -45.58
CA MET A 518 -23.99 -10.46 -45.43
C MET A 518 -23.55 -10.61 -43.96
N ALA A 519 -23.58 -9.52 -43.18
CA ALA A 519 -23.35 -9.54 -41.75
C ALA A 519 -24.46 -10.29 -40.99
N ARG A 520 -25.73 -10.13 -41.39
CA ARG A 520 -26.85 -10.87 -40.79
C ARG A 520 -26.79 -12.37 -41.08
N ASN A 521 -26.44 -12.77 -42.30
CA ASN A 521 -26.29 -14.20 -42.62
C ASN A 521 -25.09 -14.84 -41.91
N SER A 522 -23.95 -14.14 -41.84
CA SER A 522 -22.77 -14.66 -41.12
C SER A 522 -22.97 -14.75 -39.60
N ALA A 523 -23.76 -13.85 -39.00
CA ALA A 523 -24.14 -13.93 -37.59
C ALA A 523 -25.05 -15.14 -37.30
N ASN A 524 -25.94 -15.52 -38.24
CA ASN A 524 -26.80 -16.69 -38.11
C ASN A 524 -26.04 -18.01 -38.34
N GLU A 525 -25.07 -18.04 -39.26
CA GLU A 525 -24.30 -19.25 -39.57
C GLU A 525 -23.20 -19.54 -38.54
N GLN A 526 -22.64 -18.50 -37.89
CA GLN A 526 -21.50 -18.64 -36.97
C GLN A 526 -21.64 -17.74 -35.73
N PRO A 527 -22.60 -18.03 -34.82
CA PRO A 527 -22.90 -17.18 -33.66
C PRO A 527 -21.71 -17.00 -32.70
N VAL A 528 -20.84 -18.02 -32.60
CA VAL A 528 -19.65 -18.00 -31.73
C VAL A 528 -18.61 -16.97 -32.20
N ARG A 529 -18.44 -16.76 -33.51
CA ARG A 529 -17.47 -15.79 -34.04
C ARG A 529 -18.00 -14.35 -33.93
N ALA A 530 -19.30 -14.15 -34.14
CA ALA A 530 -19.93 -12.85 -33.93
C ALA A 530 -19.83 -12.39 -32.46
N ALA A 531 -20.03 -13.31 -31.51
CA ALA A 531 -19.84 -13.04 -30.08
C ALA A 531 -18.40 -12.66 -29.73
N TYR A 532 -17.40 -13.24 -30.41
CA TYR A 532 -15.98 -12.92 -30.20
C TYR A 532 -15.63 -11.49 -30.64
N VAL A 533 -16.23 -11.01 -31.75
CA VAL A 533 -16.02 -9.64 -32.25
C VAL A 533 -16.68 -8.62 -31.32
N VAL A 534 -17.90 -8.88 -30.84
CA VAL A 534 -18.58 -8.02 -29.85
C VAL A 534 -17.83 -7.99 -28.53
N LYS A 535 -17.30 -9.15 -28.08
CA LYS A 535 -16.45 -9.23 -26.89
C LYS A 535 -15.19 -8.38 -27.03
N ASN A 536 -14.55 -8.38 -28.21
CA ASN A 536 -13.36 -7.57 -28.45
C ASN A 536 -13.67 -6.07 -28.55
N TRP A 537 -14.84 -5.68 -29.07
CA TRP A 537 -15.28 -4.29 -29.08
C TRP A 537 -15.62 -3.77 -27.68
N ILE A 538 -16.25 -4.60 -26.84
CA ILE A 538 -16.49 -4.28 -25.43
C ILE A 538 -15.17 -4.20 -24.64
N ALA A 539 -14.17 -5.00 -24.99
CA ALA A 539 -12.86 -4.96 -24.36
C ALA A 539 -12.00 -3.76 -24.80
N SER A 540 -12.30 -3.14 -25.95
CA SER A 540 -11.58 -1.95 -26.43
C SER A 540 -12.19 -0.61 -25.96
N ASP A 541 -13.43 -0.63 -25.46
CA ASP A 541 -14.16 0.55 -24.94
C ASP A 541 -14.30 0.54 -23.39
N GLY A 542 -13.47 -0.26 -22.69
CA GLY A 542 -13.48 -0.39 -21.23
C GLY A 542 -12.33 0.32 -20.52
#